data_AF-A0A1M4M891-F1
#
_entry.id   AF-A0A1M4M891-F1
#
_cell.length_a   1.000
_cell.length_b   1.000
_cell.length_c   1.000
_cell.angle_alpha   90.00
_cell.angle_beta   90.00
_cell.angle_gamma   90.00
#
_symmetry.space_group_name_H-M   'P 1'
#
loop_
_entity.id
_entity.type
_entity.pdbx_description
1 polymer ?
#
loop_
_entity_poly.entity_id
_entity_poly.type
_entity_poly.pdbx_seq_one_letter_code
_entity_poly.pdbx_strand_id
1 'polypeptide(L)'
;MDDAIAIFLAFSSDRLDIKALTTVAGNIPIKRTTRNALDLVGYIGKETKVSKGAERQLIRTLETAEWVHGKTGLGTLVLPENNEPIYDKKAWDTIYEEALACEGKLQLICLGPLTNIAITLTVYPDIKDKIEKITLMGGSSYLGNTTPSAEFNIYADAEAALNQEYLLEWYL
;
A
#
# COMPACT_ATOMS: atom_id res chain seq x y z
N MET A 1 -9.01 -5.88 -6.17
CA MET A 1 -10.38 -6.27 -5.70
C MET A 1 -10.31 -6.72 -4.26
N ASP A 2 -9.53 -7.76 -3.99
CA ASP A 2 -8.87 -8.06 -2.70
C ASP A 2 -8.52 -6.83 -1.84
N ASP A 3 -7.79 -5.85 -2.38
CA ASP A 3 -7.41 -4.63 -1.61
C ASP A 3 -8.63 -3.91 -1.05
N ALA A 4 -9.67 -3.73 -1.88
CA ALA A 4 -10.87 -3.02 -1.47
C ALA A 4 -11.65 -3.77 -0.39
N ILE A 5 -11.66 -5.11 -0.45
CA ILE A 5 -12.27 -5.94 0.59
C ILE A 5 -11.48 -5.83 1.90
N ALA A 6 -10.14 -5.91 1.84
CA ALA A 6 -9.28 -5.77 3.00
C ALA A 6 -9.44 -4.39 3.66
N ILE A 7 -9.46 -3.32 2.87
CA ILE A 7 -9.70 -1.96 3.34
C ILE A 7 -11.09 -1.83 3.96
N PHE A 8 -12.13 -2.35 3.31
CA PHE A 8 -13.49 -2.32 3.85
C PHE A 8 -13.59 -3.06 5.20
N LEU A 9 -12.97 -4.24 5.31
CA LEU A 9 -12.89 -4.98 6.57
C LEU A 9 -12.14 -4.21 7.65
N ALA A 10 -11.04 -3.54 7.28
CA ALA A 10 -10.25 -2.76 8.22
C ALA A 10 -11.06 -1.60 8.81
N PHE A 11 -11.76 -0.83 7.97
CA PHE A 11 -12.63 0.27 8.40
C PHE A 11 -13.88 -0.17 9.16
N SER A 12 -14.31 -1.42 8.97
CA SER A 12 -15.43 -2.02 9.70
C SER A 12 -15.04 -2.59 11.06
N SER A 13 -13.74 -2.58 11.41
CA SER A 13 -13.23 -3.14 12.66
C SER A 13 -12.96 -2.05 13.69
N ASP A 14 -13.57 -2.15 14.87
CA ASP A 14 -13.27 -1.27 16.01
C ASP A 14 -11.89 -1.52 16.63
N ARG A 15 -11.16 -2.52 16.13
CA ARG A 15 -9.80 -2.86 16.60
C ARG A 15 -8.72 -2.04 15.90
N LEU A 16 -9.07 -1.34 14.82
CA LEU A 16 -8.12 -0.60 13.99
C LEU A 16 -8.49 0.87 13.96
N ASP A 17 -7.50 1.70 14.26
CA ASP A 17 -7.58 3.15 14.12
C ASP A 17 -6.80 3.54 12.86
N ILE A 18 -7.52 3.63 11.74
CA ILE A 18 -6.93 3.87 10.42
C ILE A 18 -6.47 5.33 10.31
N LYS A 19 -5.16 5.54 10.39
CA LYS A 19 -4.54 6.88 10.33
C LYS A 19 -4.50 7.47 8.93
N ALA A 20 -4.12 6.66 7.96
CA ALA A 20 -4.01 7.07 6.57
C ALA A 20 -4.14 5.86 5.64
N LEU A 21 -4.54 6.13 4.40
CA LEU A 21 -4.47 5.20 3.29
C LEU A 21 -3.48 5.74 2.27
N THR A 22 -2.44 4.97 1.96
CA THR A 22 -1.44 5.35 0.95
C THR A 22 -1.53 4.44 -0.26
N THR A 23 -1.37 5.02 -1.45
CA THR A 23 -1.49 4.26 -2.70
C THR A 23 -0.14 4.10 -3.39
N VAL A 24 0.02 3.01 -4.13
CA VAL A 24 1.21 2.67 -4.90
C VAL A 24 0.79 2.16 -6.27
N ALA A 25 1.64 2.32 -7.29
CA ALA A 25 1.45 1.65 -8.57
C ALA A 25 1.77 0.15 -8.46
N GLY A 26 0.98 -0.67 -9.16
CA GLY A 26 1.14 -2.13 -9.16
C GLY A 26 0.20 -2.75 -10.18
N ASN A 27 -0.79 -3.50 -9.72
CA ASN A 27 -1.82 -4.14 -10.56
C ASN A 27 -2.47 -3.18 -11.56
N ILE A 28 -2.64 -1.91 -11.17
CA ILE A 28 -3.17 -0.83 -12.01
C ILE A 28 -2.33 0.45 -11.80
N PRO A 29 -2.38 1.42 -12.74
CA PRO A 29 -1.64 2.67 -12.61
C PRO A 29 -2.03 3.48 -11.36
N ILE A 30 -1.09 4.24 -10.80
CA ILE A 30 -1.28 5.05 -9.57
C ILE A 30 -2.50 5.98 -9.63
N LYS A 31 -2.82 6.52 -10.81
CA LYS A 31 -3.98 7.40 -11.01
C LYS A 31 -5.28 6.67 -10.68
N ARG A 32 -5.37 5.39 -11.02
CA ARG A 32 -6.52 4.53 -10.75
C ARG A 32 -6.53 4.05 -9.31
N THR A 33 -5.39 3.57 -8.77
CA THR A 33 -5.35 3.16 -7.34
C THR A 33 -5.74 4.30 -6.41
N THR A 34 -5.25 5.51 -6.67
CA THR A 34 -5.58 6.70 -5.85
C THR A 34 -7.05 7.11 -5.98
N ARG A 35 -7.61 7.11 -7.19
CA ARG A 35 -9.04 7.38 -7.39
C ARG A 35 -9.91 6.35 -6.66
N ASN A 36 -9.60 5.05 -6.79
CA ASN A 36 -10.31 3.98 -6.10
C ASN A 36 -10.23 4.12 -4.57
N ALA A 37 -9.07 4.48 -4.03
CA ALA A 37 -8.88 4.70 -2.60
C ALA A 37 -9.76 5.85 -2.09
N LEU A 38 -9.82 6.98 -2.82
CA LEU A 38 -10.70 8.10 -2.49
C LEU A 38 -12.18 7.71 -2.54
N ASP A 39 -12.60 7.04 -3.61
CA ASP A 39 -13.99 6.59 -3.78
C ASP A 39 -14.40 5.61 -2.67
N LEU A 40 -13.50 4.70 -2.31
CA LEU A 40 -13.75 3.72 -1.26
C LEU A 40 -13.88 4.39 0.12
N VAL A 41 -12.96 5.29 0.48
CA VAL A 41 -13.05 6.04 1.75
C VAL A 41 -14.33 6.87 1.81
N GLY A 42 -14.70 7.54 0.71
CA GLY A 42 -15.93 8.32 0.60
C GLY A 42 -17.18 7.45 0.75
N TYR A 43 -17.20 6.28 0.11
CA TYR A 43 -18.30 5.32 0.22
C TYR A 43 -18.46 4.75 1.64
N ILE A 44 -17.35 4.49 2.33
CA ILE A 44 -17.33 4.01 3.72
C ILE A 44 -17.81 5.12 4.70
N GLY A 45 -17.71 6.39 4.31
CA GLY A 45 -18.14 7.52 5.13
C GLY A 45 -17.19 7.82 6.29
N LYS A 46 -15.88 7.58 6.11
CA LYS A 46 -14.83 7.88 7.10
C LYS A 46 -13.95 9.01 6.59
N GLU A 47 -13.56 9.92 7.48
CA GLU A 47 -12.55 10.93 7.19
C GLU A 47 -11.17 10.30 7.33
N THR A 48 -10.48 10.04 6.23
CA THR A 48 -9.15 9.41 6.25
C THR A 48 -8.26 10.07 5.21
N LYS A 49 -7.02 10.40 5.61
CA LYS A 49 -6.01 10.94 4.71
C LYS A 49 -5.72 9.92 3.61
N VAL A 50 -5.97 10.27 2.34
CA VAL A 50 -5.55 9.46 1.19
C VAL A 50 -4.37 10.14 0.52
N SER A 51 -3.20 9.51 0.57
CA SER A 51 -1.96 10.07 0.01
C SER A 51 -1.48 9.28 -1.21
N LYS A 52 -1.13 10.00 -2.27
CA LYS A 52 -0.57 9.41 -3.50
C LYS A 52 0.90 9.06 -3.30
N GLY A 53 1.27 7.81 -3.56
CA GLY A 53 2.66 7.34 -3.49
C GLY A 53 3.33 7.20 -4.85
N ALA A 54 4.21 6.21 -4.94
CA ALA A 54 5.07 5.96 -6.09
C ALA A 54 4.27 5.60 -7.34
N GLU A 55 4.60 6.23 -8.46
CA GLU A 55 3.94 6.02 -9.76
C GLU A 55 4.52 4.84 -10.54
N ARG A 56 5.70 4.38 -10.13
CA ARG A 56 6.47 3.29 -10.72
C ARG A 56 7.32 2.64 -9.63
N GLN A 57 7.79 1.43 -9.91
CA GLN A 57 8.72 0.69 -9.07
C GLN A 57 10.10 1.37 -9.05
N LEU A 58 10.93 1.00 -8.07
CA LEU A 58 12.22 1.66 -7.83
C LEU A 58 13.15 1.60 -9.06
N ILE A 59 13.29 0.41 -9.64
CA ILE A 59 14.22 0.16 -10.75
C ILE A 59 13.47 -0.34 -11.98
N ARG A 60 12.47 -1.20 -11.80
CA ARG A 60 11.76 -1.89 -12.89
C ARG A 60 10.77 -0.98 -13.61
N THR A 61 10.50 -1.31 -14.86
CA THR A 61 9.38 -0.74 -15.60
C THR A 61 8.07 -1.30 -15.01
N LEU A 62 7.06 -0.44 -14.86
CA LEU A 62 5.75 -0.85 -14.38
C LEU A 62 5.10 -1.83 -15.36
N GLU A 63 4.94 -3.08 -14.92
CA GLU A 63 4.07 -4.05 -15.56
C GLU A 63 2.74 -4.09 -14.80
N THR A 64 1.65 -3.68 -15.46
CA THR A 64 0.31 -3.71 -14.86
C THR A 64 -0.34 -5.07 -15.10
N ALA A 65 -1.15 -5.52 -14.14
CA ALA A 65 -1.98 -6.72 -14.26
C ALA A 65 -3.44 -6.34 -14.61
N GLU A 66 -3.62 -5.33 -15.48
CA GLU A 66 -4.95 -4.85 -15.88
C GLU A 66 -5.83 -5.94 -16.49
N TRP A 67 -5.22 -6.98 -17.10
CA TRP A 67 -5.93 -8.15 -17.63
C TRP A 67 -6.57 -9.02 -16.54
N VAL A 68 -6.04 -9.02 -15.30
CA VAL A 68 -6.59 -9.78 -14.17
C VAL A 68 -7.63 -8.96 -13.42
N HIS A 69 -7.36 -7.67 -13.18
CA HIS A 69 -8.18 -6.85 -12.26
C HIS A 69 -9.23 -5.96 -12.96
N GLY A 70 -9.29 -6.00 -14.29
CA GLY A 70 -10.20 -5.19 -15.10
C GLY A 70 -9.80 -3.71 -15.15
N LYS A 71 -10.45 -2.94 -16.03
CA LYS A 71 -10.10 -1.53 -16.34
C LYS A 71 -10.12 -0.58 -15.13
N THR A 72 -10.84 -0.96 -14.07
CA THR A 72 -10.98 -0.16 -12.84
C THR A 72 -10.16 -0.73 -11.68
N GLY A 73 -9.68 -1.98 -11.74
CA GLY A 73 -9.07 -2.68 -10.59
C GLY A 73 -10.07 -3.22 -9.55
N LEU A 74 -11.36 -2.88 -9.69
CA LEU A 74 -12.47 -3.30 -8.83
C LEU A 74 -13.47 -4.19 -9.58
N GLY A 75 -13.08 -4.76 -10.72
CA GLY A 75 -13.99 -5.54 -11.57
C GLY A 75 -15.13 -4.67 -12.12
N THR A 76 -16.37 -5.08 -11.86
CA THR A 76 -17.59 -4.35 -12.29
C THR A 76 -18.15 -3.41 -11.22
N LEU A 77 -17.52 -3.34 -10.04
CA LEU A 77 -17.96 -2.44 -8.97
C LEU A 77 -17.73 -0.98 -9.38
N VAL A 78 -18.78 -0.17 -9.24
CA VAL A 78 -18.75 1.27 -9.45
C VAL A 78 -19.05 1.94 -8.10
N LEU A 79 -18.05 2.62 -7.55
CA LEU A 79 -18.20 3.41 -6.34
C LEU A 79 -18.60 4.86 -6.71
N PRO A 80 -19.40 5.55 -5.88
CA PRO A 80 -19.69 6.97 -6.08
C PRO A 80 -18.40 7.78 -6.09
N GLU A 81 -18.33 8.78 -6.96
CA GLU A 81 -17.16 9.65 -7.03
C GLU A 81 -17.03 10.49 -5.75
N ASN A 82 -15.88 10.37 -5.09
CA ASN A 82 -15.53 11.22 -3.96
C ASN A 82 -14.71 12.44 -4.42
N ASN A 83 -15.21 13.66 -4.18
CA ASN A 83 -14.51 14.89 -4.61
C ASN A 83 -13.54 15.46 -3.56
N GLU A 84 -13.36 14.77 -2.43
CA GLU A 84 -12.33 15.15 -1.46
C GLU A 84 -10.93 15.16 -2.12
N PRO A 85 -10.10 16.17 -1.82
CA PRO A 85 -8.77 16.26 -2.39
C PRO A 85 -7.87 15.15 -1.87
N ILE A 86 -6.92 14.73 -2.70
CA ILE A 86 -5.78 13.92 -2.24
C ILE A 86 -5.05 14.73 -1.17
N TYR A 87 -4.67 14.07 -0.08
CA TYR A 87 -3.88 14.70 0.98
C TYR A 87 -2.56 15.26 0.40
N ASP A 88 -2.20 16.49 0.76
CA ASP A 88 -1.11 17.25 0.15
C ASP A 88 0.28 16.83 0.65
N LYS A 89 0.51 15.52 0.72
CA LYS A 89 1.77 14.86 1.06
C LYS A 89 1.92 13.57 0.27
N LYS A 90 3.17 13.21 -0.05
CA LYS A 90 3.43 11.91 -0.67
C LYS A 90 3.26 10.79 0.35
N ALA A 91 3.00 9.58 -0.14
CA ALA A 91 2.81 8.42 0.72
C ALA A 91 3.92 8.25 1.79
N TRP A 92 5.19 8.40 1.43
CA TRP A 92 6.31 8.28 2.37
C TRP A 92 6.36 9.40 3.41
N ASP A 93 6.02 10.63 3.04
CA ASP A 93 5.92 11.76 3.97
C ASP A 93 4.76 11.54 4.96
N THR A 94 3.62 11.06 4.48
CA THR A 94 2.45 10.71 5.32
C THR A 94 2.78 9.56 6.26
N ILE A 95 3.45 8.51 5.79
CA ILE A 95 3.86 7.39 6.65
C ILE A 95 4.77 7.89 7.78
N TYR A 96 5.74 8.75 7.48
CA TYR A 96 6.64 9.31 8.49
C TYR A 96 5.92 10.24 9.47
N GLU A 97 5.02 11.11 8.97
CA GLU A 97 4.17 11.95 9.81
C GLU A 97 3.35 11.12 10.81
N GLU A 98 2.67 10.08 10.33
CA GLU A 98 1.85 9.23 11.20
C GLU A 98 2.71 8.40 12.15
N ALA A 99 3.92 7.99 11.76
CA ALA A 99 4.84 7.27 12.63
C ALA A 99 5.28 8.15 13.81
N LEU A 100 5.54 9.44 13.56
CA LEU A 100 5.83 10.42 14.61
C LEU A 100 4.60 10.67 15.50
N ALA A 101 3.43 10.85 14.90
CA ALA A 101 2.20 11.11 15.64
C ALA A 101 1.76 9.92 16.52
N CYS A 102 2.08 8.69 16.11
CA CYS A 102 1.77 7.47 16.86
C CYS A 102 2.85 7.10 17.88
N GLU A 103 3.91 7.91 18.05
CA GLU A 103 4.97 7.70 19.04
C GLU A 103 5.57 6.28 19.00
N GLY A 104 5.81 5.75 17.79
CA GLY A 104 6.39 4.41 17.61
C GLY A 104 5.38 3.26 17.59
N LYS A 105 4.08 3.53 17.76
CA LYS A 105 3.01 2.51 17.74
C LYS A 105 2.32 2.36 16.39
N LEU A 106 2.90 2.93 15.32
CA LEU A 106 2.32 2.81 13.99
C LEU A 106 2.54 1.39 13.46
N GLN A 107 1.46 0.75 13.01
CA GLN A 107 1.51 -0.51 12.28
C GLN A 107 1.21 -0.29 10.80
N LEU A 108 2.06 -0.86 9.94
CA LEU A 108 1.90 -0.79 8.49
C LEU A 108 1.24 -2.06 7.98
N ILE A 109 0.15 -1.92 7.22
CA ILE A 109 -0.49 -3.01 6.49
C ILE A 109 -0.25 -2.77 5.00
N CYS A 110 0.60 -3.59 4.39
CA CYS A 110 1.01 -3.45 3.00
C CYS A 110 0.29 -4.48 2.12
N LEU A 111 -0.60 -4.02 1.25
CA LEU A 111 -1.39 -4.88 0.35
C LEU A 111 -0.89 -4.89 -1.10
N GLY A 112 0.06 -4.00 -1.42
CA GLY A 112 0.65 -3.87 -2.75
C GLY A 112 2.18 -3.91 -2.71
N PRO A 113 2.85 -3.60 -3.84
CA PRO A 113 4.31 -3.51 -3.90
C PRO A 113 4.90 -2.59 -2.83
N LEU A 114 6.06 -2.97 -2.29
CA LEU A 114 6.68 -2.31 -1.14
C LEU A 114 7.42 -1.00 -1.49
N THR A 115 7.24 -0.48 -2.70
CA THR A 115 7.93 0.71 -3.23
C THR A 115 7.81 1.92 -2.30
N ASN A 116 6.61 2.22 -1.81
CA ASN A 116 6.42 3.33 -0.87
C ASN A 116 7.24 3.14 0.40
N ILE A 117 7.26 1.93 0.97
CA ILE A 117 7.98 1.65 2.21
C ILE A 117 9.49 1.75 2.00
N ALA A 118 9.99 1.23 0.89
CA ALA A 118 11.41 1.36 0.55
C ALA A 118 11.83 2.83 0.36
N ILE A 119 11.00 3.65 -0.28
CA ILE A 119 11.23 5.10 -0.37
C ILE A 119 11.23 5.73 1.03
N THR A 120 10.26 5.40 1.88
CA THR A 120 10.19 5.93 3.25
C THR A 120 11.46 5.59 4.04
N LEU A 121 11.94 4.35 3.99
CA LEU A 121 13.17 3.92 4.67
C LEU A 121 14.42 4.61 4.13
N THR A 122 14.40 5.02 2.86
CA THR A 122 15.50 5.74 2.21
C THR A 122 15.51 7.22 2.60
N VAL A 123 14.33 7.87 2.58
CA VAL A 123 14.17 9.30 2.87
C VAL A 123 14.23 9.58 4.38
N TYR A 124 13.69 8.67 5.20
CA TYR A 124 13.61 8.77 6.66
C TYR A 124 14.20 7.52 7.33
N PRO A 125 15.53 7.37 7.38
CA PRO A 125 16.17 6.17 7.91
C PRO A 125 15.84 5.87 9.38
N ASP A 126 15.52 6.91 10.17
CA ASP A 126 15.15 6.81 11.59
C ASP A 126 13.72 6.31 11.81
N ILE A 127 12.92 6.14 10.74
CA ILE A 127 11.58 5.57 10.84
C ILE A 127 11.57 4.13 11.33
N LYS A 128 12.68 3.41 11.18
CA LYS A 128 12.83 2.01 11.60
C LYS A 128 12.51 1.83 13.09
N ASP A 129 12.87 2.81 13.91
CA ASP A 129 12.61 2.81 15.35
C ASP A 129 11.23 3.37 15.72
N LYS A 130 10.41 3.70 14.71
CA LYS A 130 9.10 4.37 14.86
C LYS A 130 7.92 3.56 14.31
N ILE A 131 8.20 2.38 13.76
CA ILE A 131 7.18 1.44 13.28
C ILE A 131 7.17 0.26 14.22
N GLU A 132 6.01 -0.02 14.81
CA GLU A 132 5.84 -1.16 15.71
C GLU A 132 5.88 -2.47 14.94
N LYS A 133 5.20 -2.50 13.78
CA LYS A 133 5.01 -3.72 13.01
C LYS A 133 4.72 -3.44 11.55
N ILE A 134 5.22 -4.31 10.67
CA ILE A 134 4.83 -4.37 9.26
C ILE A 134 4.16 -5.71 9.02
N THR A 135 2.94 -5.68 8.50
CA THR A 135 2.21 -6.86 8.01
C THR A 135 2.01 -6.69 6.51
N LEU A 136 2.55 -7.60 5.71
CA LEU A 136 2.47 -7.51 4.26
C LEU A 136 1.75 -8.71 3.66
N MET A 137 0.99 -8.46 2.60
CA MET A 137 0.47 -9.48 1.71
C MET A 137 1.42 -9.59 0.51
N GLY A 138 2.19 -10.67 0.47
CA GLY A 138 3.12 -10.92 -0.62
C GLY A 138 4.07 -12.08 -0.33
N GLY A 139 4.64 -12.64 -1.38
CA GLY A 139 5.54 -13.79 -1.33
C GLY A 139 4.84 -15.14 -1.38
N SER A 140 5.64 -16.20 -1.54
CA SER A 140 5.16 -17.58 -1.60
C SER A 140 6.18 -18.54 -1.01
N SER A 141 5.74 -19.53 -0.23
CA SER A 141 6.62 -20.59 0.30
C SER A 141 6.77 -21.80 -0.63
N TYR A 142 5.94 -21.89 -1.67
CA TYR A 142 5.97 -22.99 -2.64
C TYR A 142 5.97 -22.49 -4.08
N LEU A 143 4.79 -22.22 -4.66
CA LEU A 143 4.65 -21.69 -6.02
C LEU A 143 4.23 -20.22 -5.99
N GLY A 144 4.80 -19.45 -6.91
CA GLY A 144 4.37 -18.09 -7.19
C GLY A 144 3.10 -18.03 -8.04
N ASN A 145 2.50 -16.84 -8.12
CA ASN A 145 1.32 -16.57 -8.93
C ASN A 145 1.63 -15.74 -10.20
N THR A 146 2.83 -15.17 -10.30
CA THR A 146 3.28 -14.34 -11.43
C THR A 146 4.33 -15.08 -12.25
N THR A 147 5.33 -15.64 -11.56
CA THR A 147 6.23 -16.65 -12.12
C THR A 147 6.12 -17.91 -11.26
N PRO A 148 6.65 -19.08 -11.70
CA PRO A 148 6.63 -20.28 -10.87
C PRO A 148 7.23 -20.09 -9.46
N SER A 149 8.12 -19.10 -9.29
CA SER A 149 8.83 -18.83 -8.04
C SER A 149 8.53 -17.46 -7.41
N ALA A 150 7.67 -16.63 -8.00
CA ALA A 150 7.42 -15.28 -7.50
C ALA A 150 5.92 -14.92 -7.44
N GLU A 151 5.53 -14.39 -6.29
CA GLU A 151 4.24 -13.72 -6.08
C GLU A 151 4.31 -12.27 -6.58
N PHE A 152 3.20 -11.76 -7.10
CA PHE A 152 3.07 -10.45 -7.77
C PHE A 152 3.64 -9.27 -6.99
N ASN A 153 3.25 -9.04 -5.74
CA ASN A 153 3.66 -7.85 -4.99
C ASN A 153 5.18 -7.80 -4.78
N ILE A 154 5.80 -8.96 -4.55
CA ILE A 154 7.25 -9.09 -4.45
C ILE A 154 7.91 -9.03 -5.83
N TYR A 155 7.32 -9.65 -6.84
CA TYR A 155 7.85 -9.64 -8.21
C TYR A 155 7.86 -8.23 -8.81
N ALA A 156 6.80 -7.46 -8.57
CA ALA A 156 6.61 -6.12 -9.10
C ALA A 156 7.79 -5.22 -8.71
N ASP A 157 8.15 -5.18 -7.42
CA ASP A 157 9.28 -4.40 -6.91
C ASP A 157 10.16 -5.22 -5.97
N ALA A 158 10.91 -6.16 -6.56
CA ALA A 158 11.79 -7.04 -5.82
C ALA A 158 12.90 -6.27 -5.09
N GLU A 159 13.35 -5.16 -5.67
CA GLU A 159 14.38 -4.30 -5.09
C GLU A 159 13.85 -3.53 -3.87
N ALA A 160 12.59 -3.12 -3.88
CA ALA A 160 11.94 -2.59 -2.68
C ALA A 160 11.76 -3.66 -1.58
N ALA A 161 11.44 -4.90 -1.96
CA ALA A 161 11.30 -6.00 -1.01
C ALA A 161 12.64 -6.38 -0.36
N LEU A 162 13.73 -6.44 -1.14
CA LEU A 162 15.08 -6.73 -0.64
C LEU A 162 15.57 -5.68 0.37
N ASN A 163 15.25 -4.40 0.15
CA ASN A 163 15.61 -3.34 1.09
C ASN A 163 14.97 -3.50 2.49
N GLN A 164 13.96 -4.36 2.63
CA GLN A 164 13.34 -4.68 3.91
C GLN A 164 13.98 -5.85 4.66
N GLU A 165 14.98 -6.52 4.10
CA GLU A 165 15.65 -7.64 4.77
C GLU A 165 16.27 -7.19 6.12
N TYR A 166 16.65 -5.91 6.24
CA TYR A 166 17.06 -5.27 7.51
C TYR A 166 15.94 -5.06 8.54
N LEU A 167 14.68 -5.19 8.15
CA LEU A 167 13.50 -5.13 9.04
C LEU A 167 12.97 -6.53 9.40
N LEU A 168 13.27 -7.54 8.56
CA LEU A 168 12.82 -8.92 8.78
C LEU A 168 13.58 -9.64 9.90
N GLU A 169 14.70 -9.10 10.39
CA GLU A 169 15.35 -9.57 11.63
C GLU A 169 14.45 -9.43 12.89
N TRP A 170 13.29 -8.79 12.78
CA TRP A 170 12.37 -8.56 13.91
C TRP A 170 11.28 -9.64 14.08
N TYR A 171 11.15 -10.61 13.17
CA TYR A 171 10.04 -11.57 13.20
C TYR A 171 10.36 -13.01 12.74
N LEU A 172 11.61 -13.45 12.89
CA LEU A 172 11.97 -14.87 13.01
C LEU A 172 12.47 -15.16 14.43
#